data_AF-A0A968NLS7-F1
#
_entry.id   AF-A0A968NLS7-F1
#
_cell.length_a   1.000
_cell.length_b   1.000
_cell.length_c   1.000
_cell.angle_alpha   90.00
_cell.angle_beta   90.00
_cell.angle_gamma   90.00
#
_symmetry.space_group_name_H-M   'P 1'
#
loop_
_entity.id
_entity.type
_entity.pdbx_description
1 polymer ?
#
loop_
_entity_poly.entity_id
_entity_poly.type
_entity_poly.pdbx_seq_one_letter_code
_entity_poly.pdbx_strand_id
1 'polypeptide(L)'
;MRFLRVFTLVILDFIAVFSAWKLAVQYGTPLYSPWVQHSPFLLLTLAIELGILAARGLYKAGAHRRNYSAIFKAVSLAAFILLLIAFLYEPNSYISRSTFLLFWLFSVTFVYAGRFIFNFGTEILRNKGAIRYPVFLITDLEDKEDNIRLIQQENCYSIIGIVNSNCLDRSNREETFNHLREQGIVEAFVSWNSIKNRLYVCWNFYTAGITLRILPMTSEVHHPKFVLWTIGEVPCLSIPAPIITGSDFWLKRCFDLFSSVTLIFLLSPLYLVIAILIKLDSPGPVFFRQDRIGLHSKKFKIWKFRTMVTNAEKLQASLEAKNEIKDGVSS
;
A
#
# COMPACT_ATOMS: atom_id res chain seq x y z
N MET A 1 15.51 4.62 -19.36
CA MET A 1 15.49 4.01 -18.00
C MET A 1 14.17 3.31 -17.63
N ARG A 2 12.99 3.96 -17.75
CA ARG A 2 11.68 3.34 -17.42
C ARG A 2 11.40 2.07 -18.24
N PHE A 3 11.69 2.12 -19.54
CA PHE A 3 11.53 0.97 -20.46
C PHE A 3 12.45 -0.19 -20.08
N LEU A 4 13.75 0.08 -19.89
CA LEU A 4 14.74 -0.93 -19.50
C LEU A 4 14.36 -1.68 -18.22
N ARG A 5 13.85 -0.96 -17.20
CA ARG A 5 13.38 -1.57 -15.95
C ARG A 5 12.13 -2.44 -16.13
N VAL A 6 11.17 -1.99 -16.93
CA VAL A 6 9.96 -2.78 -17.21
C VAL A 6 10.37 -4.05 -17.96
N PHE A 7 11.24 -3.90 -18.95
CA PHE A 7 11.76 -5.01 -19.74
C PHE A 7 12.49 -6.05 -18.87
N THR A 8 13.38 -5.61 -17.96
CA THR A 8 14.09 -6.54 -17.05
C THR A 8 13.14 -7.26 -16.10
N LEU A 9 12.12 -6.58 -15.57
CA LEU A 9 11.11 -7.21 -14.70
C LEU A 9 10.23 -8.22 -15.44
N VAL A 10 9.84 -7.92 -16.69
CA VAL A 10 9.06 -8.84 -17.52
C VAL A 10 9.89 -10.09 -17.86
N ILE A 11 11.16 -9.92 -18.23
CA ILE A 11 12.07 -11.06 -18.48
C ILE A 11 12.27 -11.89 -17.21
N LEU A 12 12.47 -11.24 -16.08
CA LEU A 12 12.66 -11.93 -14.80
C LEU A 12 11.45 -12.79 -14.44
N ASP A 13 10.24 -12.24 -14.54
CA ASP A 13 9.03 -12.99 -14.30
C ASP A 13 8.83 -14.09 -15.34
N PHE A 14 9.12 -13.83 -16.61
CA PHE A 14 9.05 -14.83 -17.67
C PHE A 14 9.93 -16.05 -17.33
N ILE A 15 11.19 -15.81 -16.93
CA ILE A 15 12.13 -16.87 -16.54
C ILE A 15 11.62 -17.60 -15.29
N ALA A 16 11.10 -16.88 -14.31
CA ALA A 16 10.55 -17.46 -13.08
C ALA A 16 9.38 -18.40 -13.37
N VAL A 17 8.40 -17.95 -14.14
CA VAL A 17 7.19 -18.73 -14.49
C VAL A 17 7.53 -19.90 -15.40
N PHE A 18 8.41 -19.69 -16.38
CA PHE A 18 8.89 -20.77 -17.26
C PHE A 18 9.60 -21.87 -16.45
N SER A 19 10.48 -21.48 -15.52
CA SER A 19 11.19 -22.42 -14.65
C SER A 19 10.23 -23.15 -13.70
N ALA A 20 9.27 -22.43 -13.13
CA ALA A 20 8.22 -22.99 -12.27
C ALA A 20 7.40 -24.05 -13.02
N TRP A 21 7.01 -23.78 -14.27
CA TRP A 21 6.31 -24.74 -15.10
C TRP A 21 7.15 -26.00 -15.37
N LYS A 22 8.41 -25.83 -15.76
CA LYS A 22 9.30 -26.98 -16.04
C LYS A 22 9.51 -27.86 -14.82
N LEU A 23 9.73 -27.28 -13.65
CA LEU A 23 9.87 -28.04 -12.40
C LEU A 23 8.55 -28.70 -11.97
N ALA A 24 7.42 -28.02 -12.12
CA ALA A 24 6.12 -28.59 -11.81
C ALA A 24 5.78 -29.81 -12.67
N VAL A 25 6.17 -29.79 -13.95
CA VAL A 25 6.03 -30.93 -14.86
C VAL A 25 6.98 -32.06 -14.47
N GLN A 26 8.21 -31.75 -14.08
CA GLN A 26 9.22 -32.76 -13.71
C GLN A 26 8.89 -33.47 -12.39
N TYR A 27 8.41 -32.74 -11.38
CA TYR A 27 8.13 -33.27 -10.04
C TYR A 27 6.66 -33.61 -9.80
N GLY A 28 5.77 -33.21 -10.71
CA GLY A 28 4.36 -33.58 -10.65
C GLY A 28 4.12 -35.03 -11.05
N THR A 29 2.89 -35.51 -10.81
CA THR A 29 2.50 -36.86 -11.20
C THR A 29 2.58 -36.98 -12.73
N PRO A 30 3.35 -37.96 -13.26
CA PRO A 30 3.55 -38.09 -14.70
C PRO A 30 2.26 -38.59 -15.35
N LEU A 31 1.50 -37.67 -15.95
CA LEU A 31 0.32 -37.98 -16.74
C LEU A 31 0.57 -37.51 -18.18
N TYR A 32 0.16 -38.36 -19.14
CA TYR A 32 0.06 -37.96 -20.54
C TYR A 32 -1.12 -37.01 -20.68
N SER A 33 -0.84 -35.70 -20.56
CA SER A 33 -1.80 -34.63 -20.78
C SER A 33 -1.28 -33.70 -21.87
N PRO A 34 -2.11 -33.33 -22.86
CA PRO A 34 -1.78 -32.33 -23.89
C PRO A 34 -1.28 -31.02 -23.28
N TRP A 35 -1.83 -30.64 -22.12
CA TRP A 35 -1.44 -29.46 -21.34
C TRP A 35 0.03 -29.44 -20.94
N VAL A 36 0.60 -30.62 -20.67
CA VAL A 36 1.98 -30.76 -20.20
C VAL A 36 2.95 -30.90 -21.37
N GLN A 37 2.51 -31.52 -22.46
CA GLN A 37 3.39 -31.94 -23.56
C GLN A 37 3.48 -30.92 -24.71
N HIS A 38 2.43 -30.15 -24.97
CA HIS A 38 2.43 -29.22 -26.11
C HIS A 38 2.92 -27.81 -25.74
N SER A 39 3.79 -27.25 -26.58
CA SER A 39 4.33 -25.90 -26.43
C SER A 39 3.30 -24.76 -26.44
N PRO A 40 2.13 -24.83 -27.13
CA PRO A 40 1.15 -23.74 -27.11
C PRO A 40 0.54 -23.51 -25.72
N PHE A 41 0.37 -24.54 -24.90
CA PHE A 41 -0.17 -24.38 -23.54
C PHE A 41 0.81 -23.66 -22.61
N LEU A 42 2.11 -23.89 -22.76
CA LEU A 42 3.14 -23.12 -22.06
C LEU A 42 3.13 -21.64 -22.48
N LEU A 43 2.91 -21.35 -23.76
CA LEU A 43 2.77 -19.96 -24.21
C LEU A 43 1.51 -19.31 -23.64
N LEU A 44 0.40 -20.05 -23.56
CA LEU A 44 -0.83 -19.59 -22.94
C LEU A 44 -0.66 -19.32 -21.44
N THR A 45 0.03 -20.21 -20.70
CA THR A 45 0.30 -20.02 -19.27
C THR A 45 1.13 -18.77 -19.02
N LEU A 46 2.21 -18.58 -19.79
CA LEU A 46 3.06 -17.39 -19.71
C LEU A 46 2.28 -16.12 -20.08
N ALA A 47 1.47 -16.15 -21.14
CA ALA A 47 0.68 -15.00 -21.57
C ALA A 47 -0.36 -14.57 -20.51
N ILE A 48 -1.05 -15.53 -19.90
CA ILE A 48 -2.05 -15.25 -18.86
C ILE A 48 -1.40 -14.72 -17.59
N GLU A 49 -0.32 -15.35 -17.11
CA GLU A 49 0.37 -14.89 -15.90
C GLU A 49 0.96 -13.48 -16.07
N LEU A 50 1.76 -13.26 -17.13
CA LEU A 50 2.38 -11.96 -17.40
C LEU A 50 1.33 -10.89 -17.71
N GLY A 51 0.25 -11.27 -18.41
CA GLY A 51 -0.89 -10.39 -18.71
C GLY A 51 -1.60 -9.91 -17.45
N ILE A 52 -1.86 -10.79 -16.48
CA ILE A 52 -2.51 -10.42 -15.21
C ILE A 52 -1.58 -9.57 -14.34
N LEU A 53 -0.29 -9.90 -14.28
CA LEU A 53 0.71 -9.07 -13.58
C LEU A 53 0.78 -7.66 -14.19
N ALA A 54 0.71 -7.55 -15.52
CA ALA A 54 0.67 -6.27 -16.22
C ALA A 54 -0.63 -5.50 -15.98
N ALA A 55 -1.78 -6.16 -16.06
CA ALA A 55 -3.10 -5.56 -15.81
C ALA A 55 -3.23 -5.01 -14.38
N ARG A 56 -2.62 -5.70 -13.40
CA ARG A 56 -2.54 -5.23 -12.00
C ARG A 56 -1.55 -4.09 -11.79
N GLY A 57 -0.82 -3.69 -12.83
CA GLY A 57 0.14 -2.59 -12.77
C GLY A 57 1.41 -2.93 -11.98
N LEU A 58 1.76 -4.21 -11.80
CA LEU A 58 2.92 -4.64 -11.02
C LEU A 58 4.27 -4.38 -11.71
N TYR A 59 4.24 -3.93 -12.97
CA TYR A 59 5.39 -3.38 -13.70
C TYR A 59 5.48 -1.84 -13.63
N LYS A 60 4.51 -1.15 -13.01
CA LYS A 60 4.58 0.32 -12.83
C LYS A 60 5.65 0.68 -11.79
N ALA A 61 6.18 1.90 -11.91
CA ALA A 61 7.20 2.42 -11.00
C ALA A 61 6.63 2.65 -9.59
N GLY A 62 7.51 2.67 -8.58
CA GLY A 62 7.17 3.05 -7.19
C GLY A 62 6.74 1.87 -6.31
N ALA A 63 6.05 2.17 -5.20
CA ALA A 63 5.69 1.19 -4.18
C ALA A 63 4.77 0.06 -4.68
N HIS A 64 4.04 0.28 -5.77
CA HIS A 64 3.14 -0.73 -6.34
C HIS A 64 3.87 -2.00 -6.80
N ARG A 65 5.12 -1.89 -7.28
CA ARG A 65 5.94 -3.06 -7.69
C ARG A 65 6.35 -3.96 -6.52
N ARG A 66 6.35 -3.42 -5.30
CA ARG A 66 6.75 -4.11 -4.06
C ARG A 66 5.53 -4.67 -3.31
N ASN A 67 4.34 -4.58 -3.89
CA ASN A 67 3.12 -5.08 -3.27
C ASN A 67 3.02 -6.61 -3.43
N TYR A 68 3.69 -7.34 -2.53
CA TYR A 68 3.70 -8.81 -2.55
C TYR A 68 2.29 -9.41 -2.41
N SER A 69 1.39 -8.80 -1.63
CA SER A 69 -0.01 -9.27 -1.56
C SER A 69 -0.71 -9.21 -2.92
N ALA A 70 -0.45 -8.17 -3.72
CA ALA A 70 -0.99 -8.05 -5.06
C ALA A 70 -0.36 -9.07 -6.04
N ILE A 71 0.93 -9.40 -5.87
CA ILE A 71 1.59 -10.47 -6.65
C ILE A 71 0.94 -11.82 -6.35
N PHE A 72 0.76 -12.17 -5.07
CA PHE A 72 0.11 -13.43 -4.69
C PHE A 72 -1.31 -13.56 -5.27
N LYS A 73 -2.11 -12.49 -5.17
CA LYS A 73 -3.45 -12.44 -5.76
C LYS A 73 -3.42 -12.60 -7.29
N ALA A 74 -2.45 -11.97 -7.96
CA ALA A 74 -2.30 -12.03 -9.42
C ALA A 74 -1.93 -13.44 -9.90
N VAL A 75 -0.88 -14.03 -9.30
CA VAL A 75 -0.42 -15.39 -9.63
C VAL A 75 -1.51 -16.42 -9.30
N SER A 76 -2.19 -16.29 -8.17
CA SER A 76 -3.29 -17.20 -7.80
C SER A 76 -4.50 -17.07 -8.74
N LEU A 77 -4.86 -15.86 -9.15
CA LEU A 77 -5.93 -15.64 -10.13
C LEU A 77 -5.57 -16.25 -11.50
N ALA A 78 -4.32 -16.09 -11.93
CA ALA A 78 -3.84 -16.67 -13.17
C ALA A 78 -3.86 -18.21 -13.14
N ALA A 79 -3.35 -18.81 -12.06
CA ALA A 79 -3.40 -20.26 -11.85
C ALA A 79 -4.83 -20.79 -11.81
N PHE A 80 -5.76 -20.07 -11.18
CA PHE A 80 -7.18 -20.43 -11.15
C PHE A 80 -7.81 -20.38 -12.56
N ILE A 81 -7.55 -19.32 -13.33
CA ILE A 81 -8.03 -19.21 -14.71
C ILE A 81 -7.44 -20.33 -15.57
N LEU A 82 -6.16 -20.64 -15.43
CA LEU A 82 -5.50 -21.72 -16.16
C LEU A 82 -6.11 -23.08 -15.81
N LEU A 83 -6.38 -23.34 -14.53
CA LEU A 83 -7.07 -24.55 -14.10
C LEU A 83 -8.48 -24.64 -14.70
N LEU A 84 -9.21 -23.53 -14.74
CA LEU A 84 -10.56 -23.47 -15.30
C LEU A 84 -10.55 -23.71 -16.82
N ILE A 85 -9.62 -23.11 -17.56
CA ILE A 85 -9.46 -23.36 -19.00
C ILE A 85 -9.08 -24.83 -19.22
N ALA A 86 -8.15 -25.37 -18.43
CA ALA A 86 -7.77 -26.78 -18.50
C ALA A 86 -8.95 -27.72 -18.28
N PHE A 87 -9.79 -27.43 -17.28
CA PHE A 87 -10.98 -28.21 -16.97
C PHE A 87 -12.06 -28.12 -18.06
N LEU A 88 -12.29 -26.94 -18.66
CA LEU A 88 -13.35 -26.75 -19.65
C LEU A 88 -12.98 -27.26 -21.05
N TYR A 89 -11.71 -27.16 -21.44
CA TYR A 89 -11.27 -27.48 -22.81
C TYR A 89 -11.15 -28.99 -23.06
N GLU A 90 -10.74 -29.78 -22.05
CA GLU A 90 -10.58 -31.23 -22.17
C GLU A 90 -11.27 -31.98 -21.02
N PRO A 91 -12.61 -32.11 -21.05
CA PRO A 91 -13.37 -32.78 -19.99
C PRO A 91 -13.06 -34.29 -19.88
N ASN A 92 -12.52 -34.88 -20.94
CA ASN A 92 -12.24 -36.33 -21.03
C ASN A 92 -10.81 -36.70 -20.61
N SER A 93 -9.94 -35.72 -20.33
CA SER A 93 -8.55 -35.96 -19.95
C SER A 93 -8.34 -35.84 -18.44
N TYR A 94 -7.49 -36.69 -17.87
CA TYR A 94 -7.11 -36.57 -16.47
C TYR A 94 -6.08 -35.46 -16.29
N ILE A 95 -6.49 -34.38 -15.62
CA ILE A 95 -5.61 -33.26 -15.28
C ILE A 95 -4.77 -33.61 -14.06
N SER A 96 -3.45 -33.46 -14.16
CA SER A 96 -2.51 -33.65 -13.04
C SER A 96 -2.68 -32.54 -12.00
N ARG A 97 -3.51 -32.79 -10.99
CA ARG A 97 -3.77 -31.85 -9.88
C ARG A 97 -2.49 -31.46 -9.14
N SER A 98 -1.58 -32.42 -8.99
CA SER A 98 -0.27 -32.21 -8.35
C SER A 98 0.60 -31.26 -9.16
N THR A 99 0.63 -31.38 -10.49
CA THR A 99 1.37 -30.48 -11.39
C THR A 99 0.85 -29.06 -11.31
N PHE A 100 -0.47 -28.84 -11.31
CA PHE A 100 -1.04 -27.49 -11.17
C PHE A 100 -0.77 -26.88 -9.79
N LEU A 101 -0.83 -27.67 -8.72
CA LEU A 101 -0.52 -27.21 -7.36
C LEU A 101 0.96 -26.85 -7.21
N LEU A 102 1.85 -27.71 -7.71
CA LEU A 102 3.30 -27.45 -7.71
C LEU A 102 3.65 -26.25 -8.58
N PHE A 103 2.99 -26.09 -9.74
CA PHE A 103 3.15 -24.92 -10.59
C PHE A 103 2.79 -23.64 -9.84
N TRP A 104 1.61 -23.59 -9.22
CA TRP A 104 1.22 -22.44 -8.41
C TRP A 104 2.23 -22.14 -7.28
N LEU A 105 2.67 -23.18 -6.56
CA LEU A 105 3.63 -23.04 -5.47
C LEU A 105 4.97 -22.47 -5.98
N PHE A 106 5.54 -23.07 -7.02
CA PHE A 106 6.81 -22.62 -7.60
C PHE A 106 6.69 -21.24 -8.24
N SER A 107 5.60 -20.92 -8.94
CA SER A 107 5.39 -19.60 -9.54
C SER A 107 5.35 -18.51 -8.47
N VAL A 108 4.63 -18.73 -7.36
CA VAL A 108 4.62 -17.79 -6.24
C VAL A 108 6.03 -17.62 -5.67
N THR A 109 6.72 -18.72 -5.35
CA THR A 109 8.06 -18.68 -4.75
C THR A 109 9.09 -18.01 -5.66
N PHE A 110 9.13 -18.36 -6.94
CA PHE A 110 10.12 -17.86 -7.88
C PHE A 110 9.87 -16.40 -8.26
N VAL A 111 8.62 -16.00 -8.48
CA VAL A 111 8.31 -14.58 -8.70
C VAL A 111 8.66 -13.77 -7.45
N TYR A 112 8.34 -14.26 -6.24
CA TYR A 112 8.73 -13.59 -5.00
C TYR A 112 10.25 -13.45 -4.87
N ALA A 113 10.99 -14.54 -5.04
CA ALA A 113 12.44 -14.57 -4.92
C ALA A 113 13.10 -13.66 -5.98
N GLY A 114 12.67 -13.76 -7.24
CA GLY A 114 13.15 -12.91 -8.32
C GLY A 114 12.90 -11.44 -8.01
N ARG A 115 11.68 -11.07 -7.63
CA ARG A 115 11.33 -9.69 -7.27
C ARG A 115 12.09 -9.19 -6.04
N PHE A 116 12.31 -10.03 -5.05
CA PHE A 116 13.12 -9.71 -3.88
C PHE A 116 14.56 -9.43 -4.27
N ILE A 117 15.21 -10.32 -5.01
CA ILE A 117 16.59 -10.17 -5.50
C ILE A 117 16.74 -8.92 -6.37
N PHE A 118 15.80 -8.69 -7.29
CA PHE A 118 15.80 -7.49 -8.14
C PHE A 118 15.69 -6.23 -7.30
N ASN A 119 14.75 -6.18 -6.35
CA ASN A 119 14.57 -5.02 -5.48
C ASN A 119 15.80 -4.78 -4.61
N PHE A 120 16.33 -5.82 -3.97
CA PHE A 120 17.51 -5.78 -3.12
C PHE A 120 18.76 -5.36 -3.91
N GLY A 121 18.99 -5.93 -5.09
CA GLY A 121 20.08 -5.57 -5.99
C GLY A 121 19.99 -4.11 -6.45
N THR A 122 18.79 -3.65 -6.83
CA THR A 122 18.59 -2.23 -7.18
C THR A 122 18.83 -1.30 -5.99
N GLU A 123 18.54 -1.74 -4.77
CA GLU A 123 18.75 -0.96 -3.55
C GLU A 123 20.23 -0.86 -3.19
N ILE A 124 20.97 -1.96 -3.32
CA ILE A 124 22.43 -1.96 -3.12
C ILE A 124 23.13 -1.08 -4.16
N LEU A 125 22.78 -1.22 -5.45
CA LEU A 125 23.37 -0.40 -6.52
C LEU A 125 23.06 1.09 -6.31
N ARG A 126 21.85 1.40 -5.82
CA ARG A 126 21.42 2.75 -5.49
C ARG A 126 22.21 3.30 -4.29
N ASN A 127 22.37 2.52 -3.22
CA ASN A 127 23.10 2.93 -2.02
C ASN A 127 24.61 3.10 -2.25
N LYS A 128 25.19 2.40 -3.22
CA LYS A 128 26.59 2.59 -3.66
C LYS A 128 26.79 3.82 -4.57
N GLY A 129 25.73 4.57 -4.87
CA GLY A 129 25.82 5.81 -5.65
C GLY A 129 26.01 5.62 -7.16
N ALA A 130 25.85 4.40 -7.69
CA ALA A 130 26.06 4.11 -9.12
C ALA A 130 24.99 4.74 -10.04
N ILE A 131 23.82 5.09 -9.50
CA ILE A 131 22.73 5.75 -10.21
C ILE A 131 22.26 6.93 -9.36
N ARG A 132 22.81 8.12 -9.63
CA ARG A 132 22.35 9.39 -9.05
C ARG A 132 21.56 10.17 -10.10
N TYR A 133 20.34 10.56 -9.76
CA TYR A 133 19.52 11.43 -10.59
C TYR A 133 19.87 12.88 -10.28
N PRO A 134 20.22 13.68 -11.29
CA PRO A 134 20.42 15.10 -11.11
C PRO A 134 19.09 15.76 -10.74
N VAL A 135 19.09 16.48 -9.63
CA VAL A 135 17.90 17.19 -9.16
C VAL A 135 18.24 18.61 -8.78
N PHE A 136 17.25 19.48 -8.93
CA PHE A 136 17.35 20.87 -8.55
C PHE A 136 16.49 21.12 -7.32
N LEU A 137 17.04 21.81 -6.31
CA LEU A 137 16.34 22.08 -5.06
C LEU A 137 15.92 23.55 -5.00
N ILE A 138 14.62 23.79 -4.86
CA ILE A 138 14.04 25.11 -4.63
C ILE A 138 13.54 25.15 -3.19
N THR A 139 14.22 25.91 -2.35
CA THR A 139 13.94 25.96 -0.91
C THR A 139 14.29 27.33 -0.36
N ASP A 140 13.50 27.79 0.59
CA ASP A 140 13.83 28.96 1.41
C ASP A 140 15.04 28.65 2.31
N LEU A 141 15.69 29.71 2.80
CA LEU A 141 16.90 29.60 3.63
C LEU A 141 16.64 28.84 4.94
N GLU A 142 15.45 29.00 5.51
CA GLU A 142 15.04 28.37 6.77
C GLU A 142 14.96 26.84 6.65
N ASP A 143 14.37 26.32 5.56
CA ASP A 143 14.16 24.89 5.35
C ASP A 143 15.34 24.19 4.64
N LYS A 144 16.38 24.94 4.26
CA LYS A 144 17.43 24.46 3.35
C LYS A 144 18.18 23.24 3.91
N GLU A 145 18.62 23.30 5.15
CA GLU A 145 19.43 22.21 5.74
C GLU A 145 18.63 20.91 5.89
N ASP A 146 17.38 21.01 6.34
CA ASP A 146 16.52 19.86 6.54
C ASP A 146 16.15 19.19 5.22
N ASN A 147 15.85 19.98 4.19
CA ASN A 147 15.58 19.47 2.84
C ASN A 147 16.80 18.79 2.21
N ILE A 148 18.01 19.35 2.40
CA ILE A 148 19.25 18.71 1.94
C ILE A 148 19.46 17.37 2.64
N ARG A 149 19.31 17.32 3.98
CA ARG A 149 19.43 16.08 4.76
C ARG A 149 18.44 15.02 4.30
N LEU A 150 17.19 15.40 4.07
CA LEU A 150 16.13 14.49 3.59
C LEU A 150 16.46 13.90 2.21
N ILE A 151 16.95 14.72 1.27
CA ILE A 151 17.33 14.25 -0.07
C ILE A 151 18.55 13.34 0.00
N GLN A 152 19.54 13.69 0.83
CA GLN A 152 20.76 12.91 0.99
C GLN A 152 20.53 11.53 1.61
N GLN A 153 19.51 11.38 2.47
CA GLN A 153 19.12 10.06 3.01
C GLN A 153 18.77 9.04 1.92
N GLU A 154 18.26 9.47 0.76
CA GLU A 154 17.82 8.56 -0.29
C GLU A 154 18.94 8.07 -1.23
N ASN A 155 20.20 8.52 -1.07
CA ASN A 155 21.43 8.12 -1.80
C ASN A 155 21.35 8.09 -3.35
N CYS A 156 20.21 8.43 -3.94
CA CYS A 156 19.90 8.29 -5.36
C CYS A 156 19.77 9.62 -6.08
N TYR A 157 19.92 10.73 -5.36
CA TYR A 157 19.80 12.08 -5.90
C TYR A 157 21.14 12.80 -5.79
N SER A 158 21.47 13.58 -6.81
CA SER A 158 22.59 14.52 -6.80
C SER A 158 22.02 15.91 -6.97
N ILE A 159 22.16 16.75 -5.95
CA ILE A 159 21.70 18.15 -6.01
C ILE A 159 22.67 18.93 -6.89
N ILE A 160 22.23 19.36 -8.08
CA ILE A 160 23.05 20.17 -9.00
C ILE A 160 23.07 21.63 -8.57
N GLY A 161 21.92 22.14 -8.11
CA GLY A 161 21.75 23.55 -7.77
C GLY A 161 20.68 23.72 -6.69
N ILE A 162 20.86 24.80 -5.91
CA ILE A 162 19.93 25.21 -4.85
C ILE A 162 19.57 26.67 -5.08
N VAL A 163 18.28 26.97 -5.18
CA VAL A 163 17.77 28.33 -5.41
C VAL A 163 16.63 28.63 -4.44
N ASN A 164 16.47 29.91 -4.11
CA ASN A 164 15.41 30.40 -3.26
C ASN A 164 14.03 30.35 -3.97
N SER A 165 12.94 30.29 -3.20
CA SER A 165 11.55 30.26 -3.70
C SER A 165 11.20 31.39 -4.67
N ASN A 166 11.86 32.55 -4.54
CA ASN A 166 11.71 33.71 -5.42
C ASN A 166 11.97 33.40 -6.91
N CYS A 167 12.66 32.30 -7.24
CA CYS A 167 12.83 31.89 -8.64
C CYS A 167 11.52 31.49 -9.32
N LEU A 168 10.50 31.13 -8.55
CA LEU A 168 9.16 30.79 -9.03
C LEU A 168 8.24 32.00 -9.20
N ASP A 169 8.69 33.19 -8.78
CA ASP A 169 7.93 34.42 -8.95
C ASP A 169 7.84 34.83 -10.43
N ARG A 170 6.78 35.57 -10.77
CA ARG A 170 6.41 35.90 -12.15
C ARG A 170 7.55 36.55 -12.95
N SER A 171 8.40 37.34 -12.30
CA SER A 171 9.52 38.04 -12.93
C SER A 171 10.68 37.12 -13.33
N ASN A 172 10.96 36.08 -12.54
CA ASN A 172 12.19 35.28 -12.66
C ASN A 172 11.92 33.85 -13.18
N ARG A 173 10.66 33.44 -13.25
CA ARG A 173 10.27 32.07 -13.62
C ARG A 173 10.79 31.63 -14.99
N GLU A 174 10.73 32.51 -15.98
CA GLU A 174 11.03 32.15 -17.37
C GLU A 174 12.52 31.88 -17.54
N GLU A 175 13.34 32.75 -16.96
CA GLU A 175 14.79 32.56 -16.83
C GLU A 175 15.12 31.27 -16.06
N THR A 176 14.42 31.01 -14.95
CA THR A 176 14.62 29.79 -14.15
C THR A 176 14.31 28.53 -14.96
N PHE A 177 13.18 28.47 -15.67
CA PHE A 177 12.83 27.31 -16.49
C PHE A 177 13.77 27.14 -17.69
N ASN A 178 14.28 28.24 -18.27
CA ASN A 178 15.31 28.17 -19.30
C ASN A 178 16.61 27.59 -18.74
N HIS A 179 17.06 28.06 -17.58
CA HIS A 179 18.25 27.54 -16.90
C HIS A 179 18.12 26.06 -16.55
N LEU A 180 16.96 25.63 -16.03
CA LEU A 180 16.68 24.22 -15.76
C LEU A 180 16.76 23.36 -17.04
N ARG A 181 16.28 23.90 -18.17
CA ARG A 181 16.30 23.22 -19.46
C ARG A 181 17.70 23.12 -20.04
N GLU A 182 18.48 24.19 -19.96
CA GLU A 182 19.88 24.23 -20.40
C GLU A 182 20.75 23.22 -19.64
N GLN A 183 20.51 23.07 -18.33
CA GLN A 183 21.18 22.06 -17.51
C GLN A 183 20.63 20.64 -17.68
N GLY A 184 19.60 20.44 -18.52
CA GLY A 184 19.00 19.14 -18.77
C GLY A 184 18.32 18.53 -17.53
N ILE A 185 17.85 19.37 -16.60
CA ILE A 185 17.23 18.91 -15.36
C ILE A 185 15.83 18.38 -15.66
N VAL A 186 15.60 17.11 -15.32
CA VAL A 186 14.32 16.42 -15.55
C VAL A 186 13.43 16.46 -14.30
N GLU A 187 14.01 16.78 -13.13
CA GLU A 187 13.32 16.67 -11.85
C GLU A 187 13.77 17.76 -10.85
N ALA A 188 12.80 18.41 -10.21
CA ALA A 188 13.02 19.46 -9.23
C ALA A 188 12.27 19.16 -7.94
N PHE A 189 12.93 19.38 -6.80
CA PHE A 189 12.35 19.34 -5.47
C PHE A 189 12.02 20.76 -5.02
N VAL A 190 10.83 20.96 -4.47
CA VAL A 190 10.40 22.26 -3.93
C VAL A 190 9.89 22.06 -2.50
N SER A 191 10.34 22.88 -1.56
CA SER A 191 9.79 22.90 -0.20
C SER A 191 8.30 23.27 -0.22
N TRP A 192 7.48 22.63 0.61
CA TRP A 192 6.04 22.93 0.71
C TRP A 192 5.77 24.40 1.02
N ASN A 193 6.59 25.01 1.89
CA ASN A 193 6.44 26.41 2.32
C ASN A 193 6.79 27.41 1.21
N SER A 194 7.70 27.03 0.32
CA SER A 194 8.18 27.87 -0.79
C SER A 194 7.15 28.05 -1.92
N ILE A 195 6.02 27.33 -1.89
CA ILE A 195 5.03 27.35 -2.98
C ILE A 195 3.85 28.26 -2.61
N LYS A 196 3.87 29.50 -3.13
CA LYS A 196 2.76 30.46 -2.98
C LYS A 196 1.46 29.98 -3.67
N ASN A 197 1.53 29.64 -4.96
CA ASN A 197 0.38 29.15 -5.74
C ASN A 197 0.64 27.74 -6.28
N ARG A 198 0.13 26.74 -5.56
CA ARG A 198 0.46 25.32 -5.77
C ARG A 198 0.04 24.79 -7.13
N LEU A 199 -1.21 25.01 -7.53
CA LEU A 199 -1.73 24.54 -8.82
C LEU A 199 -0.99 25.18 -9.99
N TYR A 200 -0.70 26.47 -9.89
CA TYR A 200 -0.01 27.20 -10.92
C TYR A 200 1.45 26.77 -11.10
N VAL A 201 2.17 26.57 -9.99
CA VAL A 201 3.54 26.04 -10.03
C VAL A 201 3.55 24.63 -10.62
N CYS A 202 2.65 23.74 -10.16
CA CYS A 202 2.50 22.40 -10.75
C CYS A 202 2.25 22.46 -12.27
N TRP A 203 1.40 23.38 -12.73
CA TRP A 203 1.11 23.56 -14.16
C TRP A 203 2.35 24.00 -14.94
N ASN A 204 3.10 24.99 -14.46
CA ASN A 204 4.31 25.46 -15.15
C ASN A 204 5.36 24.35 -15.29
N PHE A 205 5.61 23.59 -14.22
CA PHE A 205 6.51 22.43 -14.26
C PHE A 205 6.03 21.35 -15.22
N TYR A 206 4.73 21.06 -15.22
CA TYR A 206 4.13 20.11 -16.17
C TYR A 206 4.32 20.55 -17.62
N THR A 207 4.04 21.83 -17.95
CA THR A 207 4.25 22.36 -19.30
C THR A 207 5.72 22.41 -19.71
N ALA A 208 6.63 22.56 -18.75
CA ALA A 208 8.07 22.52 -18.98
C ALA A 208 8.62 21.10 -19.15
N GLY A 209 7.80 20.05 -18.91
CA GLY A 209 8.24 18.66 -18.95
C GLY A 209 9.16 18.27 -17.77
N ILE A 210 9.19 19.06 -16.70
CA ILE A 210 10.02 18.83 -15.52
C ILE A 210 9.16 18.22 -14.43
N THR A 211 9.60 17.10 -13.87
CA THR A 211 8.89 16.44 -12.78
C THR A 211 9.06 17.24 -11.49
N LEU A 212 7.96 17.79 -10.98
CA LEU A 212 7.93 18.48 -9.70
C LEU A 212 7.70 17.49 -8.55
N ARG A 213 8.60 17.49 -7.56
CA ARG A 213 8.43 16.79 -6.28
C ARG A 213 8.33 17.80 -5.15
N ILE A 214 7.27 17.72 -4.36
CA ILE A 214 7.07 18.62 -3.22
C ILE A 214 7.55 17.93 -1.95
N LEU A 215 8.44 18.58 -1.21
CA LEU A 215 8.95 18.10 0.08
C LEU A 215 8.00 18.53 1.21
N PRO A 216 7.54 17.60 2.07
CA PRO A 216 6.61 17.90 3.14
C PRO A 216 7.28 18.69 4.27
N MET A 217 6.46 19.45 5.01
CA MET A 217 6.88 20.35 6.10
C MET A 217 7.41 19.60 7.34
N THR A 218 7.04 18.32 7.52
CA THR A 218 7.49 17.44 8.61
C THR A 218 7.51 15.98 8.13
N SER A 219 8.35 15.15 8.75
CA SER A 219 8.52 13.73 8.43
C SER A 219 7.30 12.84 8.75
N GLU A 220 6.28 13.37 9.43
CA GLU A 220 5.09 12.63 9.89
C GLU A 220 3.82 12.93 9.08
N VAL A 221 3.91 13.14 7.76
CA VAL A 221 2.70 13.29 6.95
C VAL A 221 2.15 11.93 6.54
N HIS A 222 1.16 11.44 7.29
CA HIS A 222 0.25 10.41 6.79
C HIS A 222 -0.58 10.98 5.64
N HIS A 223 -0.18 10.71 4.40
CA HIS A 223 -0.87 11.21 3.22
C HIS A 223 -2.21 10.50 3.01
N PRO A 224 -3.37 11.18 3.09
CA PRO A 224 -4.56 10.68 2.41
C PRO A 224 -4.27 10.69 0.90
N LYS A 225 -4.65 9.63 0.19
CA LYS A 225 -4.45 9.54 -1.27
C LYS A 225 -5.28 10.61 -1.97
N PHE A 226 -4.68 11.72 -2.39
CA PHE A 226 -5.39 12.74 -3.15
C PHE A 226 -5.73 12.24 -4.57
N VAL A 227 -6.94 12.52 -5.03
CA VAL A 227 -7.36 12.25 -6.40
C VAL A 227 -7.70 13.57 -7.07
N LEU A 228 -7.03 13.87 -8.19
CA LEU A 228 -7.39 14.99 -9.05
C LEU A 228 -8.52 14.54 -9.98
N TRP A 229 -9.60 15.31 -9.99
CA TRP A 229 -10.72 15.13 -10.90
C TRP A 229 -11.13 16.50 -11.45
N THR A 230 -11.72 16.56 -12.63
CA THR A 230 -12.12 17.84 -13.24
C THR A 230 -13.64 18.04 -13.12
N ILE A 231 -14.06 19.23 -12.69
CA ILE A 231 -15.44 19.71 -12.86
C ILE A 231 -15.41 20.68 -14.04
N GLY A 232 -15.98 20.28 -15.18
CA GLY A 232 -15.79 21.01 -16.43
C GLY A 232 -14.31 21.04 -16.82
N GLU A 233 -13.73 22.24 -16.90
CA GLU A 233 -12.29 22.46 -17.22
C GLU A 233 -11.44 22.80 -15.98
N VAL A 234 -12.03 22.84 -14.78
CA VAL A 234 -11.31 23.22 -13.57
C VAL A 234 -10.82 21.95 -12.83
N PRO A 235 -9.51 21.82 -12.56
CA PRO A 235 -8.99 20.73 -11.76
C PRO A 235 -9.39 20.91 -10.29
N CYS A 236 -10.08 19.90 -9.75
CA CYS A 236 -10.49 19.81 -8.36
C CYS A 236 -9.65 18.75 -7.63
N LEU A 237 -9.17 19.10 -6.45
CA LEU A 237 -8.47 18.19 -5.55
C LEU A 237 -9.48 17.52 -4.62
N SER A 238 -9.62 16.20 -4.69
CA SER A 238 -10.46 15.42 -3.77
C SER A 238 -9.62 14.67 -2.75
N ILE A 239 -10.02 14.75 -1.48
CA ILE A 239 -9.49 13.96 -0.38
C ILE A 239 -10.49 12.84 -0.11
N PRO A 240 -10.31 11.63 -0.68
CA PRO A 240 -11.21 10.53 -0.40
C PRO A 240 -11.10 10.16 1.07
N ALA A 241 -12.25 10.06 1.75
CA ALA A 241 -12.33 9.45 3.07
C ALA A 241 -11.82 7.99 2.96
N PRO A 242 -11.16 7.44 4.01
CA PRO A 242 -10.71 6.06 4.03
C PRO A 242 -11.91 5.12 4.19
N ILE A 243 -12.66 4.93 3.11
CA ILE A 243 -13.78 4.01 3.06
C ILE A 243 -13.24 2.73 2.42
N ILE A 244 -13.26 1.62 3.17
CA ILE A 244 -13.08 0.30 2.58
C ILE A 244 -14.25 0.12 1.60
N THR A 245 -13.98 0.21 0.30
CA THR A 245 -14.99 0.17 -0.76
C THR A 245 -14.88 -1.12 -1.56
N GLY A 246 -16.00 -1.60 -2.09
CA GLY A 246 -16.05 -2.77 -2.98
C GLY A 246 -15.83 -4.12 -2.30
N SER A 247 -15.13 -5.04 -2.97
CA SER A 247 -14.93 -6.43 -2.52
C SER A 247 -14.13 -6.56 -1.22
N ASP A 248 -13.23 -5.60 -0.95
CA ASP A 248 -12.41 -5.60 0.27
C ASP A 248 -13.27 -5.38 1.53
N PHE A 249 -14.39 -4.65 1.40
CA PHE A 249 -15.35 -4.48 2.49
C PHE A 249 -16.03 -5.80 2.83
N TRP A 250 -16.51 -6.52 1.81
CA TRP A 250 -17.18 -7.81 1.99
C TRP A 250 -16.24 -8.86 2.55
N LEU A 251 -15.00 -8.93 2.07
CA LEU A 251 -14.00 -9.86 2.60
C LEU A 251 -13.70 -9.57 4.09
N LYS A 252 -13.45 -8.31 4.43
CA LYS A 252 -13.22 -7.90 5.83
C LYS A 252 -14.44 -8.20 6.69
N ARG A 253 -15.65 -7.96 6.17
CA ARG A 253 -16.90 -8.22 6.89
C ARG A 253 -17.13 -9.70 7.16
N CYS A 254 -16.90 -10.56 6.17
CA CYS A 254 -16.98 -12.01 6.33
C CYS A 254 -15.94 -12.48 7.35
N PHE A 255 -14.68 -12.05 7.20
CA PHE A 255 -13.60 -12.39 8.13
C PHE A 255 -13.94 -11.97 9.57
N ASP A 256 -14.42 -10.73 9.76
CA ASP A 256 -14.79 -10.21 11.07
C ASP A 256 -15.94 -10.99 11.69
N LEU A 257 -16.94 -11.37 10.90
CA LEU A 257 -18.07 -12.17 11.38
C LEU A 257 -17.62 -13.57 11.81
N PHE A 258 -16.90 -14.30 10.94
CA PHE A 258 -16.39 -15.65 11.23
C PHE A 258 -15.43 -15.65 12.42
N SER A 259 -14.50 -14.69 12.48
CA SER A 259 -13.54 -14.58 13.58
C SER A 259 -14.25 -14.22 14.88
N SER A 260 -15.20 -13.28 14.86
CA SER A 260 -15.94 -12.89 16.07
C SER A 260 -16.79 -14.03 16.61
N VAL A 261 -17.51 -14.76 15.76
CA VAL A 261 -18.33 -15.91 16.19
C VAL A 261 -17.46 -17.01 16.78
N THR A 262 -16.35 -17.35 16.11
CA THR A 262 -15.41 -18.36 16.58
C THR A 262 -14.81 -17.98 17.94
N LEU A 263 -14.36 -16.72 18.10
CA LEU A 263 -13.81 -16.23 19.37
C LEU A 263 -14.85 -16.19 20.49
N ILE A 264 -16.08 -15.76 20.21
CA ILE A 264 -17.16 -15.76 21.21
C ILE A 264 -17.46 -17.19 21.68
N PHE A 265 -17.49 -18.16 20.77
CA PHE A 265 -17.72 -19.56 21.11
C PHE A 265 -16.59 -20.13 21.97
N LEU A 266 -15.33 -19.96 21.55
CA LEU A 266 -14.14 -20.41 22.28
C LEU A 266 -14.00 -19.77 23.66
N LEU A 267 -14.28 -18.47 23.77
CA LEU A 267 -14.15 -17.71 25.01
C LEU A 267 -15.42 -17.70 25.86
N SER A 268 -16.51 -18.33 25.41
CA SER A 268 -17.77 -18.38 26.15
C SER A 268 -17.66 -18.94 27.58
N PRO A 269 -16.84 -19.97 27.87
CA PRO A 269 -16.69 -20.47 29.24
C PRO A 269 -16.02 -19.42 30.13
N LEU A 270 -15.01 -18.72 29.61
CA LEU A 270 -14.31 -17.66 30.33
C LEU A 270 -15.24 -16.47 30.60
N TYR A 271 -16.03 -16.06 29.61
CA TYR A 271 -17.01 -14.99 29.75
C TYR A 271 -18.09 -15.33 30.79
N LEU A 272 -18.48 -16.61 30.90
CA LEU A 272 -19.41 -17.08 31.92
C LEU A 272 -18.80 -16.99 33.33
N VAL A 273 -17.55 -17.41 33.51
CA VAL A 273 -16.83 -17.26 34.79
C VAL A 273 -16.76 -15.79 35.20
N ILE A 274 -16.37 -14.90 34.28
CA ILE A 274 -16.31 -13.45 34.55
C ILE A 274 -17.70 -12.90 34.91
N ALA A 275 -18.75 -13.34 34.22
CA ALA A 275 -20.12 -12.93 34.51
C ALA A 275 -20.58 -13.34 35.92
N ILE A 276 -20.22 -14.55 36.37
CA ILE A 276 -20.50 -15.02 37.74
C ILE A 276 -19.74 -14.16 38.75
N LEU A 277 -18.44 -13.94 38.55
CA LEU A 277 -17.62 -13.13 39.46
C LEU A 277 -18.18 -11.71 39.63
N ILE A 278 -18.60 -11.07 38.54
CA ILE A 278 -19.22 -9.73 38.58
C ILE A 278 -20.54 -9.75 39.38
N LYS A 279 -21.35 -10.80 39.24
CA LYS A 279 -22.61 -10.96 39.98
C LYS A 279 -22.41 -11.24 41.47
N LEU A 280 -21.32 -11.90 41.83
CA LEU A 280 -20.94 -12.15 43.23
C LEU A 280 -20.38 -10.89 43.89
N ASP A 281 -19.68 -10.05 43.13
CA ASP A 281 -19.05 -8.82 43.65
C ASP A 281 -20.07 -7.68 43.91
N SER A 282 -21.06 -7.47 43.02
CA SER A 282 -22.08 -6.44 43.24
C SER A 282 -23.45 -6.73 42.61
N PRO A 283 -24.57 -6.28 43.22
CA PRO A 283 -25.89 -6.42 42.63
C PRO A 283 -26.04 -5.50 41.40
N GLY A 284 -26.29 -6.09 40.23
CA GLY A 284 -26.56 -5.33 38.99
C GLY A 284 -26.45 -6.17 37.70
N PRO A 285 -26.57 -5.52 36.52
CA PRO A 285 -26.32 -6.17 35.23
C PRO A 285 -24.82 -6.39 34.98
N VAL A 286 -24.47 -7.52 34.36
CA VAL A 286 -23.07 -7.92 34.08
C VAL A 286 -22.41 -7.02 33.02
N PHE A 287 -23.19 -6.56 32.05
CA PHE A 287 -22.69 -5.76 30.92
C PHE A 287 -23.07 -4.28 31.06
N PHE A 288 -22.10 -3.42 30.78
CA PHE A 288 -22.27 -1.97 30.60
C PHE A 288 -22.38 -1.65 29.10
N ARG A 289 -23.27 -0.69 28.76
CA ARG A 289 -23.52 -0.25 27.38
C ARG A 289 -23.00 1.18 27.20
N GLN A 290 -22.11 1.40 26.23
CA GLN A 290 -21.58 2.72 25.88
C GLN A 290 -21.91 3.06 24.42
N ASP A 291 -22.52 4.22 24.17
CA ASP A 291 -22.76 4.71 22.82
C ASP A 291 -21.45 5.21 22.18
N ARG A 292 -21.20 4.82 20.93
CA ARG A 292 -20.08 5.31 20.10
C ARG A 292 -20.56 5.62 18.69
N ILE A 293 -19.88 6.56 18.03
CA ILE A 293 -20.14 6.91 16.62
C ILE A 293 -19.39 5.91 15.75
N GLY A 294 -20.11 5.22 14.86
CA GLY A 294 -19.58 4.21 13.95
C GLY A 294 -19.58 4.67 12.48
N LEU A 295 -19.55 3.70 11.57
CA LEU A 295 -19.54 3.93 10.13
C LEU A 295 -20.73 4.80 9.68
N HIS A 296 -20.47 5.77 8.80
CA HIS A 296 -21.45 6.78 8.34
C HIS A 296 -22.09 7.59 9.48
N SER A 297 -21.32 7.86 10.53
CA SER A 297 -21.77 8.62 11.71
C SER A 297 -22.98 8.01 12.44
N LYS A 298 -23.27 6.72 12.19
CA LYS A 298 -24.36 6.02 12.88
C LYS A 298 -23.90 5.61 14.27
N LYS A 299 -24.69 5.96 15.30
CA LYS A 299 -24.41 5.52 16.68
C LYS A 299 -24.58 4.01 16.80
N PHE A 300 -23.67 3.34 17.50
CA PHE A 300 -23.76 1.94 17.87
C PHE A 300 -23.37 1.75 19.34
N LYS A 301 -23.89 0.67 19.95
CA LYS A 301 -23.67 0.37 21.36
C LYS A 301 -22.54 -0.63 21.51
N ILE A 302 -21.52 -0.26 22.28
CA ILE A 302 -20.47 -1.17 22.72
C ILE A 302 -20.89 -1.81 24.04
N TRP A 303 -20.75 -3.13 24.12
CA TRP A 303 -20.98 -3.91 25.34
C TRP A 303 -19.63 -4.27 25.96
N LYS A 304 -19.46 -3.99 27.25
CA LYS A 304 -18.26 -4.34 28.02
C LYS A 304 -18.67 -4.97 29.33
N PHE A 305 -17.82 -5.81 29.91
CA PHE A 305 -17.99 -6.24 31.29
C PHE A 305 -17.90 -5.05 32.23
N ARG A 306 -18.74 -5.06 33.26
CA ARG A 306 -18.70 -4.05 34.30
C ARG A 306 -17.44 -4.25 35.16
N THR A 307 -16.62 -3.20 35.27
CA THR A 307 -15.39 -3.21 36.10
C THR A 307 -15.46 -2.29 37.31
N MET A 308 -16.49 -1.44 37.40
CA MET A 308 -16.68 -0.50 38.53
C MET A 308 -17.89 -0.89 39.38
N VAL A 309 -17.72 -0.83 40.71
CA VAL A 309 -18.74 -1.12 41.73
C VAL A 309 -19.87 -0.08 41.65
N THR A 310 -21.10 -0.48 41.98
CA THR A 310 -22.30 0.39 42.01
C THR A 310 -22.17 1.63 42.89
N ASN A 311 -21.25 1.66 43.85
CA ASN A 311 -20.98 2.81 44.72
C ASN A 311 -19.90 3.77 44.17
N ALA A 312 -19.43 3.60 42.93
CA ALA A 312 -18.39 4.45 42.34
C ALA A 312 -18.79 5.94 42.26
N GLU A 313 -20.06 6.27 42.03
CA GLU A 313 -20.54 7.67 42.02
C GLU A 313 -20.43 8.32 43.41
N LYS A 314 -20.72 7.58 44.49
CA LYS A 314 -20.53 8.06 45.87
C LYS A 314 -19.04 8.16 46.23
N LEU A 315 -18.21 7.27 45.69
CA LEU A 315 -16.76 7.31 45.88
C LEU A 315 -16.13 8.49 45.11
N GLN A 316 -16.59 8.77 43.90
CA GLN A 316 -16.09 9.86 43.06
C GLN A 316 -16.35 11.23 43.71
N ALA A 317 -17.55 11.47 44.25
CA ALA A 317 -17.82 12.69 45.02
C ALA A 317 -16.92 12.84 46.26
N SER A 318 -16.59 11.73 46.93
CA SER A 318 -15.67 11.74 48.09
C SER A 318 -14.19 11.93 47.72
N LEU A 319 -13.80 11.51 46.52
CA LEU A 319 -12.44 11.66 45.97
C LEU A 319 -12.25 13.06 45.37
N GLU A 320 -13.27 13.63 44.73
CA GLU A 320 -13.32 15.03 44.29
C GLU A 320 -13.23 15.99 45.47
N ALA A 321 -13.89 15.69 46.59
CA ALA A 321 -13.77 16.46 47.84
C ALA A 321 -12.37 16.36 48.51
N LYS A 322 -11.56 15.35 48.14
CA LYS A 322 -10.18 15.17 48.62
C LYS A 322 -9.12 15.54 47.57
N ASN A 323 -9.54 16.05 46.41
CA ASN A 323 -8.62 16.44 45.35
C ASN A 323 -8.09 17.85 45.65
N GLU A 324 -6.82 17.94 46.08
CA GLU A 324 -6.17 19.21 46.44
C GLU A 324 -5.78 20.08 45.23
N ILE A 325 -6.06 19.63 44.00
CA ILE A 325 -5.73 20.33 42.75
C ILE A 325 -7.03 20.72 42.04
N LYS A 326 -7.34 22.02 42.03
CA LYS A 326 -8.55 22.60 41.44
C LYS A 326 -8.57 22.69 39.90
N ASP A 327 -7.49 22.35 39.21
CA ASP A 327 -7.35 22.57 37.76
C ASP A 327 -6.97 21.30 36.98
N GLY A 328 -7.78 20.24 37.10
CA GLY A 328 -7.67 19.04 36.27
C GLY A 328 -8.76 19.01 35.19
N VAL A 329 -8.38 19.23 33.94
CA VAL A 329 -9.24 19.23 32.74
C VAL A 329 -10.11 17.96 32.69
N SER A 330 -11.43 18.16 32.74
CA SER A 330 -12.41 17.13 32.44
C SER A 330 -12.50 16.95 30.93
N SER A 331 -12.25 15.73 30.44
CA SER A 331 -12.47 15.33 29.04
C SER A 331 -13.47 14.19 28.94
#